data_AF-A0A849JVI8-F1
#
_entry.id   AF-A0A849JVI8-F1
#
_cell.length_a   1.000
_cell.length_b   1.000
_cell.length_c   1.000
_cell.angle_alpha   90.00
_cell.angle_beta   90.00
_cell.angle_gamma   90.00
#
_symmetry.space_group_name_H-M   'P 1'
#
loop_
_entity.id
_entity.type
_entity.pdbx_description
1 polymer ?
#
loop_
_entity_poly.entity_id
_entity_poly.type
_entity_poly.pdbx_seq_one_letter_code
_entity_poly.pdbx_strand_id
1 'polypeptide(L)'
;MNAVEKWDQELLHDGEVRIVASRWRTAGHLALTLPFVAGGVWMWSDPDGVVELLLGALGTVFFGLGLVLFPWRIVRPVSFVVTPAGVRYRSREYAWNDLVGVSSYSVASTDLLLLLLTGVAAERVASSSSPLKRTLMRRNEAMIGGPNVSIPGPFRHHAELVGWLEATRRRHGSRSSRRGQPGSDTSGGTLAVMPPDGGARPD
;
A
#
# COMPACT_ATOMS: atom_id res chain seq x y z
N MET A 1 -0.48 27.45 1.06
CA MET A 1 -0.94 26.23 0.37
C MET A 1 -0.78 25.07 1.33
N ASN A 2 -1.89 24.44 1.73
CA ASN A 2 -1.84 23.24 2.58
C ASN A 2 -1.39 22.01 1.77
N ALA A 3 -1.08 20.90 2.43
CA ALA A 3 -0.57 19.71 1.73
C ALA A 3 -1.60 19.11 0.76
N VAL A 4 -2.88 19.16 1.13
CA VAL A 4 -4.01 18.63 0.35
C VAL A 4 -4.19 19.39 -0.96
N GLU A 5 -4.20 20.73 -0.93
CA GLU A 5 -4.29 21.59 -2.11
C GLU A 5 -3.14 21.32 -3.07
N LYS A 6 -1.93 21.16 -2.53
CA LYS A 6 -0.76 20.84 -3.32
C LYS A 6 -0.92 19.50 -4.04
N TRP A 7 -1.36 18.46 -3.34
CA TRP A 7 -1.57 17.14 -3.94
C TRP A 7 -2.71 17.13 -4.96
N ASP A 8 -3.81 17.83 -4.69
CA ASP A 8 -4.90 17.96 -5.67
C ASP A 8 -4.42 18.69 -6.92
N GLN A 9 -3.63 19.75 -6.78
CA GLN A 9 -3.05 20.48 -7.92
C GLN A 9 -2.08 19.61 -8.73
N GLU A 10 -1.17 18.89 -8.07
CA GLU A 10 -0.23 17.94 -8.70
C GLU A 10 -1.00 16.82 -9.43
N LEU A 11 -2.04 16.26 -8.80
CA LEU A 11 -2.85 15.21 -9.43
C LEU A 11 -3.60 15.71 -10.67
N LEU A 12 -4.09 16.95 -10.64
CA LEU A 12 -4.82 17.56 -11.75
C LEU A 12 -3.90 17.97 -12.91
N HIS A 13 -2.71 18.50 -12.61
CA HIS A 13 -1.80 19.05 -13.60
C HIS A 13 -0.87 17.97 -14.19
N ASP A 14 -0.26 17.16 -13.31
CA ASP A 14 0.79 16.19 -13.70
C ASP A 14 0.23 14.77 -13.87
N GLY A 15 -0.99 14.52 -13.40
CA GLY A 15 -1.62 13.19 -13.46
C GLY A 15 -1.05 12.19 -12.46
N GLU A 16 -0.03 12.56 -11.68
CA GLU A 16 0.49 11.76 -10.57
C GLU A 16 0.98 12.62 -9.39
N VAL A 17 0.82 12.08 -8.18
CA VAL A 17 1.36 12.66 -6.95
C VAL A 17 2.35 11.67 -6.36
N ARG A 18 3.61 12.08 -6.19
CA ARG A 18 4.65 11.24 -5.59
C ARG A 18 4.87 11.62 -4.13
N ILE A 19 4.46 10.74 -3.25
CA ILE A 19 4.62 10.89 -1.81
C ILE A 19 5.85 10.11 -1.36
N VAL A 20 6.79 10.86 -0.77
CA VAL A 20 8.09 10.33 -0.35
C VAL A 20 8.21 10.48 1.16
N ALA A 21 8.77 9.46 1.81
CA ALA A 21 9.10 9.53 3.23
C ALA A 21 10.10 10.67 3.53
N SER A 22 9.98 11.30 4.70
CA SER A 22 10.87 12.38 5.12
C SER A 22 12.32 11.89 5.29
N ARG A 23 13.21 12.29 4.37
CA ARG A 23 14.66 11.97 4.45
C ARG A 23 15.29 12.43 5.76
N TRP A 24 14.88 13.59 6.27
CA TRP A 24 15.37 14.13 7.54
C TRP A 24 14.99 13.27 8.73
N ARG A 25 13.79 12.69 8.73
CA ARG A 25 13.39 11.77 9.80
C ARG A 25 14.25 10.52 9.73
N THR A 26 14.49 9.96 8.55
CA THR A 26 15.42 8.82 8.37
C THR A 26 16.86 9.16 8.78
N ALA A 27 17.37 10.35 8.42
CA ALA A 27 18.69 10.82 8.82
C ALA A 27 18.80 11.00 10.35
N GLY A 28 17.75 11.48 11.02
CA GLY A 28 17.71 11.56 12.48
C GLY A 28 17.77 10.19 13.15
N HIS A 29 17.05 9.19 12.62
CA HIS A 29 17.16 7.81 13.13
C HIS A 29 18.57 7.26 12.92
N LEU A 30 19.19 7.53 11.76
CA LEU A 30 20.57 7.14 11.48
C LEU A 30 21.56 7.76 12.47
N ALA A 31 21.45 9.07 12.74
CA ALA A 31 22.27 9.75 13.73
C ALA A 31 22.12 9.12 15.12
N LEU A 32 20.89 8.72 15.50
CA LEU A 32 20.63 8.04 16.76
C LEU A 32 21.27 6.66 16.84
N THR A 33 21.48 5.94 15.73
CA THR A 33 22.13 4.62 15.76
C THR A 33 23.63 4.67 16.07
N LEU A 34 24.31 5.77 15.74
CA LEU A 34 25.76 5.92 15.93
C LEU A 34 26.22 5.70 17.39
N PRO A 35 25.63 6.36 18.42
CA PRO A 35 26.04 6.13 19.80
C PRO A 35 25.78 4.69 20.28
N PHE A 36 24.72 4.03 19.79
CA PHE A 36 24.47 2.63 20.15
C PHE A 36 25.51 1.68 19.56
N VAL A 37 25.97 1.93 18.33
CA VAL A 37 27.06 1.17 17.74
C VAL A 37 28.37 1.43 18.47
N ALA A 38 28.70 2.70 18.75
CA ALA A 38 29.91 3.05 19.47
C ALA A 38 29.93 2.43 20.88
N GLY A 39 28.83 2.53 21.62
CA GLY A 39 28.68 1.90 22.94
C GLY A 39 28.74 0.38 22.86
N GLY A 40 28.11 -0.24 21.85
CA GLY A 40 28.17 -1.67 21.64
C GLY A 40 29.59 -2.18 21.35
N VAL A 41 30.36 -1.44 20.52
CA VAL A 41 31.76 -1.77 20.21
C VAL A 41 32.63 -1.63 21.46
N TRP A 42 32.41 -0.58 22.26
CA TRP A 42 33.11 -0.40 23.53
C TRP A 42 32.85 -1.55 24.50
N MET A 43 31.58 -1.91 24.73
CA MET A 43 31.19 -3.05 25.59
C MET A 43 31.68 -4.40 25.07
N TRP A 44 31.82 -4.57 23.75
CA TRP A 44 32.41 -5.79 23.19
C TRP A 44 33.92 -5.82 23.42
N SER A 45 34.60 -4.69 23.27
CA SER A 45 36.06 -4.65 23.33
C SER A 45 36.61 -4.90 24.74
N ASP A 46 35.87 -4.50 25.78
CA ASP A 46 36.25 -4.68 27.18
C ASP A 46 35.02 -5.07 28.03
N PRO A 47 34.59 -6.35 27.98
CA PRO A 47 33.38 -6.78 28.68
C PRO A 47 33.67 -7.16 30.13
N ASP A 48 32.93 -6.61 31.10
CA ASP A 48 33.02 -7.01 32.51
C ASP A 48 32.34 -8.37 32.77
N GLY A 49 31.57 -8.89 31.80
CA GLY A 49 30.95 -10.21 31.88
C GLY A 49 30.23 -10.65 30.62
N VAL A 50 29.72 -11.88 30.64
CA VAL A 50 29.03 -12.51 29.48
C VAL A 50 27.80 -11.72 29.04
N VAL A 51 27.08 -11.09 29.97
CA VAL A 51 25.89 -10.28 29.66
C VAL A 51 26.28 -9.04 28.85
N GLU A 52 27.34 -8.34 29.25
CA GLU A 52 27.82 -7.16 28.53
C GLU A 52 28.38 -7.50 27.16
N LEU A 53 29.11 -8.61 27.04
CA LEU A 53 29.57 -9.11 25.75
C LEU A 53 28.38 -9.38 24.81
N LEU A 54 27.32 -10.02 25.31
CA LEU A 54 26.12 -10.28 24.50
C LEU A 54 25.37 -9.00 24.12
N LEU A 55 25.24 -8.03 25.04
CA LEU A 55 24.63 -6.73 24.77
C LEU A 55 25.47 -5.92 23.77
N GLY A 56 26.79 -5.92 23.91
CA GLY A 56 27.73 -5.26 23.00
C GLY A 56 27.68 -5.86 21.60
N ALA A 57 27.65 -7.19 21.50
CA ALA A 57 27.49 -7.90 20.24
C ALA A 57 26.14 -7.61 19.59
N LEU A 58 25.05 -7.68 20.34
CA LEU A 58 23.71 -7.41 19.83
C LEU A 58 23.59 -5.96 19.34
N GLY A 59 24.05 -5.00 20.15
CA GLY A 59 24.04 -3.57 19.81
C GLY A 59 24.86 -3.29 18.55
N THR A 60 26.10 -3.79 18.50
CA THR A 60 26.98 -3.58 17.34
C THR A 60 26.41 -4.20 16.08
N VAL A 61 25.92 -5.44 16.13
CA VAL A 61 25.41 -6.13 14.94
C VAL A 61 24.08 -5.52 14.48
N PHE A 62 23.11 -5.31 15.37
CA PHE A 62 21.80 -4.78 14.98
C PHE A 62 21.88 -3.32 14.52
N PHE A 63 22.51 -2.46 15.31
CA PHE A 63 22.61 -1.04 14.94
C PHE A 63 23.65 -0.80 13.84
N GLY A 64 24.72 -1.61 13.78
CA GLY A 64 25.71 -1.56 12.71
C GLY A 64 25.12 -1.99 11.36
N LEU A 65 24.26 -3.01 11.34
CA LEU A 65 23.49 -3.34 10.14
C LEU A 65 22.56 -2.18 9.75
N GLY A 66 21.97 -1.50 10.74
CA GLY A 66 21.22 -0.26 10.54
C GLY A 66 22.04 0.80 9.80
N LEU A 67 23.29 1.06 10.22
CA LEU A 67 24.19 2.02 9.57
C LEU A 67 24.42 1.74 8.09
N VAL A 68 24.34 0.48 7.66
CA VAL A 68 24.45 0.11 6.23
C VAL A 68 23.11 0.26 5.50
N LEU A 69 22.00 -0.18 6.12
CA LEU A 69 20.69 -0.20 5.49
C LEU A 69 20.03 1.18 5.38
N PHE A 70 20.25 2.07 6.34
CA PHE A 70 19.62 3.39 6.37
C PHE A 70 20.12 4.34 5.27
N PRO A 71 21.43 4.46 4.97
CA PRO A 71 21.93 5.24 3.83
C PRO A 71 21.32 4.78 2.49
N TRP A 72 21.21 3.46 2.28
CA TRP A 72 20.54 2.92 1.10
C TRP A 72 19.09 3.42 1.00
N ARG A 73 18.35 3.42 2.12
CA ARG A 73 16.98 3.95 2.21
C ARG A 73 16.90 5.47 1.97
N ILE A 74 17.94 6.23 2.30
CA ILE A 74 18.01 7.68 2.03
C ILE A 74 18.19 7.93 0.53
N VAL A 75 19.07 7.16 -0.13
CA VAL A 75 19.35 7.27 -1.57
C VAL A 75 18.16 6.77 -2.40
N ARG A 76 17.53 5.67 -1.97
CA ARG A 76 16.36 5.07 -2.63
C ARG A 76 15.15 5.10 -1.71
N PRO A 77 14.56 6.28 -1.49
CA PRO A 77 13.41 6.39 -0.62
C PRO A 77 12.25 5.60 -1.23
N VAL A 78 11.56 4.88 -0.37
CA VAL A 78 10.33 4.21 -0.77
C VAL A 78 9.34 5.30 -1.16
N SER A 79 8.90 5.26 -2.41
CA SER A 79 7.91 6.19 -2.94
C SER A 79 6.56 5.52 -3.03
N PHE A 80 5.54 6.33 -2.80
CA PHE A 80 4.15 5.99 -2.93
C PHE A 80 3.57 6.95 -3.97
N VAL A 81 3.11 6.42 -5.09
CA VAL A 81 2.61 7.23 -6.22
C VAL A 81 1.11 7.07 -6.29
N VAL A 82 0.41 8.19 -6.43
CA VAL A 82 -1.05 8.24 -6.52
C VAL A 82 -1.41 8.80 -7.88
N THR A 83 -2.35 8.16 -8.56
CA THR A 83 -2.80 8.53 -9.90
C THR A 83 -4.34 8.51 -9.95
N PRO A 84 -4.97 9.07 -11.00
CA PRO A 84 -6.42 8.96 -11.18
C PRO A 84 -6.92 7.52 -11.32
N ALA A 85 -6.06 6.57 -11.73
CA ALA A 85 -6.42 5.16 -11.88
C ALA A 85 -6.31 4.38 -10.56
N GLY A 86 -5.40 4.78 -9.68
CA GLY A 86 -5.13 4.07 -8.44
C GLY A 86 -3.84 4.51 -7.76
N VAL A 87 -3.27 3.58 -7.01
CA VAL A 87 -2.11 3.77 -6.16
C VAL A 87 -1.03 2.78 -6.54
N ARG A 88 0.20 3.26 -6.72
CA ARG A 88 1.38 2.45 -6.97
C ARG A 88 2.31 2.50 -5.76
N TYR A 89 2.59 1.34 -5.21
CA TYR A 89 3.51 1.17 -4.09
C TYR A 89 4.49 0.03 -4.37
N ARG A 90 5.78 0.34 -4.35
CA ARG A 90 6.85 -0.55 -4.82
C ARG A 90 6.58 -1.01 -6.26
N SER A 91 6.59 -2.31 -6.51
CA SER A 91 6.32 -2.92 -7.81
C SER A 91 4.84 -3.31 -8.01
N ARG A 92 3.93 -2.82 -7.16
CA ARG A 92 2.51 -3.17 -7.22
C ARG A 92 1.65 -1.93 -7.46
N GLU A 93 0.62 -2.13 -8.25
CA GLU A 93 -0.41 -1.15 -8.55
C GLU A 93 -1.75 -1.66 -8.02
N TYR A 94 -2.52 -0.77 -7.43
CA TYR A 94 -3.80 -1.02 -6.79
C TYR A 94 -4.80 -0.04 -7.40
N ALA A 95 -5.75 -0.53 -8.21
CA ALA A 95 -6.78 0.35 -8.75
C ALA A 95 -7.67 0.87 -7.62
N TRP A 96 -8.31 2.02 -7.79
CA TRP A 96 -9.24 2.53 -6.77
C TRP A 96 -10.39 1.55 -6.46
N ASN A 97 -10.80 0.76 -7.45
CA ASN A 97 -11.82 -0.29 -7.31
C ASN A 97 -11.34 -1.53 -6.54
N ASP A 98 -10.03 -1.71 -6.43
CA ASP A 98 -9.43 -2.78 -5.62
C ASP A 98 -9.44 -2.44 -4.13
N LEU A 99 -9.80 -1.20 -3.77
CA LEU A 99 -9.75 -0.67 -2.41
C LEU A 99 -11.14 -0.47 -1.81
N VAL A 100 -11.39 -1.12 -0.67
CA VAL A 100 -12.58 -0.90 0.16
C VAL A 100 -12.49 0.45 0.89
N GLY A 101 -11.28 0.84 1.30
CA GLY A 101 -11.04 2.08 2.03
C GLY A 101 -9.56 2.32 2.30
N VAL A 102 -9.26 3.51 2.79
CA VAL A 102 -7.94 3.90 3.26
C VAL A 102 -8.02 4.27 4.73
N SER A 103 -7.12 3.74 5.55
CA SER A 103 -7.08 3.97 7.00
C SER A 103 -5.65 4.18 7.49
N SER A 104 -5.52 4.62 8.74
CA SER A 104 -4.24 4.69 9.45
C SER A 104 -4.21 3.69 10.60
N TYR A 105 -3.04 3.11 10.85
CA TYR A 105 -2.80 2.28 12.02
C TYR A 105 -1.43 2.60 12.60
N SER A 106 -1.31 2.72 13.92
CA SER A 106 -0.03 3.05 14.55
C SER A 106 0.48 1.85 15.34
N VAL A 107 1.73 1.48 15.11
CA VAL A 107 2.44 0.43 15.86
C VAL A 107 3.69 1.01 16.45
N ALA A 108 3.79 1.02 17.78
CA ALA A 108 4.94 1.58 18.51
C ALA A 108 5.37 2.97 17.98
N SER A 109 4.40 3.90 17.90
CA SER A 109 4.59 5.27 17.39
C SER A 109 5.01 5.38 15.92
N THR A 110 4.88 4.29 15.16
CA THR A 110 5.08 4.27 13.71
C THR A 110 3.72 4.22 13.02
N ASP A 111 3.38 5.30 12.34
CA ASP A 111 2.13 5.38 11.57
C ASP A 111 2.27 4.61 10.25
N LEU A 112 1.30 3.74 10.01
CA LEU A 112 1.16 2.91 8.83
C LEU A 112 -0.08 3.36 8.08
N LEU A 113 0.10 3.63 6.79
CA LEU A 113 -1.03 3.83 5.88
C LEU A 113 -1.54 2.45 5.48
N LEU A 114 -2.81 2.18 5.72
CA LEU A 114 -3.47 0.93 5.37
C LEU A 114 -4.34 1.13 4.14
N LEU A 115 -4.03 0.39 3.08
CA LEU A 115 -4.95 0.22 1.95
C LEU A 115 -5.78 -1.04 2.20
N LEU A 116 -7.06 -0.87 2.53
CA LEU A 116 -7.99 -1.99 2.74
C LEU A 116 -8.41 -2.52 1.38
N LEU A 117 -8.12 -3.79 1.12
CA LEU A 117 -8.35 -4.42 -0.17
C LEU A 117 -9.75 -5.06 -0.25
N THR A 118 -10.29 -5.16 -1.45
CA THR A 118 -11.40 -6.08 -1.73
C THR A 118 -10.91 -7.52 -1.70
N GLY A 119 -11.83 -8.49 -1.51
CA GLY A 119 -11.46 -9.91 -1.52
C GLY A 119 -10.74 -10.34 -2.81
N VAL A 120 -11.23 -9.89 -3.96
CA VAL A 120 -10.64 -10.19 -5.28
C VAL A 120 -9.23 -9.62 -5.41
N ALA A 121 -9.01 -8.38 -4.95
CA ALA A 121 -7.69 -7.78 -4.95
C ALA A 121 -6.74 -8.50 -3.97
N ALA A 122 -7.23 -8.87 -2.80
CA ALA A 122 -6.47 -9.62 -1.80
C ALA A 122 -5.98 -10.96 -2.34
N GLU A 123 -6.83 -11.71 -3.04
CA GLU A 123 -6.47 -12.98 -3.68
C GLU A 123 -5.38 -12.80 -4.75
N ARG A 124 -5.48 -11.77 -5.60
CA ARG A 124 -4.46 -11.42 -6.59
C ARG A 124 -3.12 -11.07 -5.96
N VAL A 125 -3.17 -10.35 -4.84
CA VAL A 125 -1.99 -9.97 -4.06
C VAL A 125 -1.40 -11.20 -3.36
N ALA A 126 -2.22 -12.15 -2.91
CA ALA A 126 -1.80 -13.38 -2.27
C ALA A 126 -1.17 -14.35 -3.28
N SER A 127 -1.76 -14.53 -4.48
CA SER A 127 -1.26 -15.43 -5.52
C SER A 127 0.12 -15.01 -6.05
N SER A 128 0.39 -13.71 -6.06
CA SER A 128 1.69 -13.13 -6.44
C SER A 128 2.68 -13.00 -5.27
N SER A 129 2.40 -13.57 -4.10
CA SER A 129 3.22 -13.47 -2.90
C SER A 129 3.86 -14.80 -2.50
N SER A 130 5.10 -14.75 -2.00
CA SER A 130 5.79 -15.93 -1.47
C SER A 130 5.02 -16.56 -0.30
N PRO A 131 5.21 -17.86 0.01
CA PRO A 131 4.54 -18.52 1.13
C PRO A 131 4.71 -17.80 2.47
N LEU A 132 5.94 -17.37 2.79
CA LEU A 132 6.23 -16.60 4.00
C LEU A 132 5.44 -15.29 4.04
N LYS A 133 5.39 -14.57 2.92
CA LYS A 133 4.66 -13.30 2.83
C LYS A 133 3.16 -13.51 2.98
N ARG A 134 2.59 -14.60 2.44
CA ARG A 134 1.18 -14.96 2.65
C ARG A 134 0.88 -15.21 4.12
N THR A 135 1.75 -15.92 4.84
CA THR A 135 1.59 -16.13 6.29
C THR A 135 1.63 -14.83 7.08
N LEU A 136 2.55 -13.92 6.74
CA LEU A 136 2.63 -12.59 7.37
C LEU A 136 1.38 -11.75 7.07
N MET A 137 0.88 -11.79 5.83
CA MET A 137 -0.35 -11.12 5.45
C MET A 137 -1.54 -11.63 6.25
N ARG A 138 -1.73 -12.95 6.38
CA ARG A 138 -2.83 -13.52 7.20
C ARG A 138 -2.77 -13.10 8.67
N ARG A 139 -1.57 -13.03 9.26
CA ARG A 139 -1.42 -12.51 10.63
C ARG A 139 -1.78 -11.03 10.71
N ASN A 140 -1.36 -10.24 9.73
CA ASN A 140 -1.67 -8.82 9.66
C ASN A 140 -3.17 -8.58 9.47
N GLU A 141 -3.83 -9.42 8.68
CA GLU A 141 -5.28 -9.42 8.48
C GLU A 141 -6.04 -9.69 9.79
N ALA A 142 -5.59 -10.68 10.57
CA ALA A 142 -6.18 -10.98 11.86
C ALA A 142 -6.05 -9.83 12.87
N MET A 143 -4.94 -9.07 12.82
CA MET A 143 -4.74 -7.91 13.70
C MET A 143 -5.56 -6.69 13.29
N ILE A 144 -5.68 -6.44 11.99
CA ILE A 144 -6.32 -5.23 11.44
C ILE A 144 -7.83 -5.44 11.21
N GLY A 145 -8.29 -6.68 11.11
CA GLY A 145 -9.69 -7.04 10.85
C GLY A 145 -10.05 -7.14 9.36
N GLY A 146 -9.07 -7.31 8.47
CA GLY A 146 -9.33 -7.51 7.04
C GLY A 146 -8.11 -7.47 6.11
N PRO A 147 -8.25 -7.90 4.84
CA PRO A 147 -7.20 -7.88 3.84
C PRO A 147 -6.70 -6.46 3.60
N ASN A 148 -5.39 -6.26 3.79
CA ASN A 148 -4.81 -4.93 3.70
C ASN A 148 -3.35 -4.96 3.21
N VAL A 149 -2.93 -3.81 2.69
CA VAL A 149 -1.52 -3.52 2.40
C VAL A 149 -1.09 -2.38 3.30
N SER A 150 -0.18 -2.70 4.21
CA SER A 150 0.44 -1.70 5.09
C SER A 150 1.62 -1.04 4.39
N ILE A 151 1.57 0.28 4.34
CA ILE A 151 2.58 1.13 3.74
C ILE A 151 3.28 1.87 4.87
N PRO A 152 4.44 1.36 5.33
CA PRO A 152 5.24 2.03 6.33
C PRO A 152 5.82 3.30 5.71
N GLY A 153 5.48 4.43 6.29
CA GLY A 153 6.00 5.70 5.83
C GLY A 153 5.84 6.75 6.92
N PRO A 154 6.95 7.36 7.38
CA PRO A 154 6.88 8.62 8.10
C PRO A 154 6.52 9.73 7.10
N PHE A 155 5.31 9.63 6.54
CA PHE A 155 4.73 10.64 5.67
C PHE A 155 4.52 11.90 6.51
N ARG A 156 4.98 13.03 5.99
CA ARG A 156 4.56 14.32 6.57
C ARG A 156 3.05 14.43 6.35
N HIS A 157 2.33 14.96 7.34
CA HIS A 157 0.88 15.14 7.26
C HIS A 157 0.11 13.80 7.11
N HIS A 158 0.47 12.77 7.88
CA HIS A 158 -0.12 11.42 7.75
C HIS A 158 -1.66 11.42 7.82
N ALA A 159 -2.26 12.15 8.76
CA ALA A 159 -3.71 12.24 8.88
C ALA A 159 -4.37 12.90 7.65
N GLU A 160 -3.79 14.00 7.17
CA GLU A 160 -4.26 14.68 5.95
C GLU A 160 -4.14 13.78 4.73
N LEU A 161 -3.05 13.01 4.64
CA LEU A 161 -2.83 12.05 3.56
C LEU A 161 -3.91 10.96 3.53
N VAL A 162 -4.24 10.37 4.68
CA VAL A 162 -5.29 9.36 4.77
C VAL A 162 -6.64 9.93 4.32
N GLY A 163 -7.00 11.11 4.82
CA GLY A 163 -8.24 11.79 4.44
C GLY A 163 -8.30 12.12 2.94
N TRP A 164 -7.20 12.65 2.39
CA TRP A 164 -7.10 12.98 0.96
C TRP A 164 -7.18 11.73 0.07
N LEU A 165 -6.52 10.64 0.45
CA LEU A 165 -6.58 9.37 -0.29
C LEU A 165 -7.98 8.78 -0.29
N GLU A 166 -8.66 8.78 0.86
CA GLU A 166 -10.03 8.30 0.96
C GLU A 166 -11.00 9.16 0.14
N ALA A 167 -10.83 10.49 0.15
CA ALA A 167 -11.59 11.39 -0.71
C ALA A 167 -11.33 11.13 -2.20
N THR A 168 -10.07 10.92 -2.59
CA THR A 168 -9.66 10.63 -3.97
C THR A 168 -10.20 9.27 -4.44
N ARG A 169 -10.13 8.23 -3.59
CA ARG A 169 -10.77 6.93 -3.85
C ARG A 169 -12.25 7.08 -4.15
N ARG A 170 -12.99 7.86 -3.35
CA ARG A 170 -14.43 8.10 -3.58
C ARG A 170 -14.70 8.84 -4.89
N ARG A 171 -13.89 9.87 -5.22
CA ARG A 171 -14.01 10.63 -6.47
C ARG A 171 -13.80 9.75 -7.72
N HIS A 172 -12.84 8.84 -7.68
CA HIS A 172 -12.41 8.07 -8.86
C HIS A 172 -13.01 6.66 -8.94
N GLY A 173 -13.22 5.97 -7.81
CA GLY A 173 -13.77 4.61 -7.77
C GLY A 173 -15.19 4.50 -8.34
N SER A 174 -16.01 5.56 -8.18
CA SER A 174 -17.36 5.59 -8.77
C SER A 174 -17.37 5.76 -10.29
N ARG A 175 -16.30 6.30 -10.89
CA ARG A 175 -16.23 6.54 -12.34
C ARG A 175 -15.81 5.29 -13.12
N SER A 176 -14.93 4.47 -12.56
CA SER A 176 -14.44 3.23 -13.16
C SER A 176 -15.53 2.16 -13.29
N SER A 177 -16.49 2.09 -12.37
CA SER A 177 -17.62 1.15 -12.46
C SER A 177 -18.61 1.49 -13.59
N ARG A 178 -18.66 2.74 -14.05
CA ARG A 178 -19.57 3.19 -15.13
C ARG A 178 -19.01 2.99 -16.54
N ARG A 179 -17.69 2.87 -16.69
CA ARG A 179 -17.00 2.78 -17.99
C ARG A 179 -16.76 1.34 -18.45
N GLY A 180 -16.96 0.36 -17.56
CA GLY A 180 -16.74 -1.06 -17.81
C GLY A 180 -18.00 -1.88 -18.10
N GLN A 181 -19.15 -1.24 -18.36
CA GLN A 181 -20.34 -1.93 -18.85
C GLN A 181 -20.38 -1.72 -20.38
N PRO A 182 -19.68 -2.54 -21.19
CA PRO A 182 -19.91 -2.56 -22.62
C PRO A 182 -21.39 -2.86 -22.82
N GLY A 183 -22.06 -2.01 -23.61
CA GLY A 183 -23.49 -2.09 -23.83
C GLY A 183 -23.93 -3.52 -24.08
N SER A 184 -24.70 -4.07 -23.15
CA SER A 184 -25.67 -5.10 -23.46
C SER A 184 -26.80 -4.44 -24.25
N ASP A 185 -26.48 -3.91 -25.43
CA ASP A 185 -27.43 -3.72 -26.51
C ASP A 185 -27.65 -5.11 -27.12
N THR A 186 -28.25 -6.00 -26.34
CA THR A 186 -28.94 -7.15 -26.91
C THR A 186 -30.27 -6.59 -27.41
N SER A 187 -30.21 -5.94 -28.57
CA SER A 187 -31.36 -5.65 -29.38
C SER A 187 -32.23 -6.89 -29.44
N GLY A 188 -33.44 -6.77 -28.90
CA GLY A 188 -34.48 -7.78 -29.00
C GLY A 188 -34.82 -8.03 -30.46
N GLY A 189 -34.19 -9.03 -31.06
CA GLY A 189 -34.68 -9.70 -32.24
C GLY A 189 -35.89 -10.55 -31.84
N THR A 190 -37.06 -9.92 -31.76
CA THR A 190 -38.35 -10.62 -31.74
C THR A 190 -38.46 -11.42 -33.04
N LEU A 191 -38.07 -12.68 -33.01
CA LEU A 191 -38.40 -13.65 -34.05
C LEU A 191 -39.92 -13.84 -34.00
N ALA A 192 -40.60 -13.21 -34.94
CA ALA A 192 -41.99 -13.46 -35.25
C ALA A 192 -42.14 -14.95 -35.59
N VAL A 193 -42.70 -15.72 -34.65
CA VAL A 193 -43.18 -17.08 -34.89
C VAL A 193 -44.39 -16.96 -35.81
N MET A 194 -44.16 -17.25 -37.08
CA MET A 194 -45.16 -17.34 -38.13
C MET A 194 -46.06 -18.54 -37.82
N PRO A 195 -47.39 -18.38 -37.68
CA PRO A 195 -48.29 -19.51 -37.55
C PRO A 195 -48.35 -20.26 -38.90
N PRO A 196 -48.31 -21.60 -38.92
CA PRO A 196 -48.59 -22.35 -40.14
C PRO A 196 -50.08 -22.20 -40.48
N ASP A 197 -50.32 -21.53 -41.61
CA ASP A 197 -51.60 -21.45 -42.28
C ASP A 197 -52.10 -22.85 -42.65
N GLY A 198 -53.42 -22.98 -42.58
CA GLY A 198 -54.12 -24.24 -42.68
C GLY A 198 -54.14 -24.86 -44.08
N GLY A 199 -54.70 -26.07 -44.13
CA GLY A 199 -55.45 -26.50 -45.31
C GLY A 199 -55.32 -27.97 -45.67
N ALA A 200 -56.34 -28.75 -45.26
CA ALA A 200 -57.15 -29.68 -46.05
C ALA A 200 -56.46 -30.49 -47.20
N ARG A 201 -56.71 -31.78 -47.42
CA ARG A 201 -58.01 -32.48 -47.54
C ARG A 201 -57.75 -33.98 -47.90
N PRO A 202 -58.76 -34.76 -48.33
CA PRO A 202 -59.13 -36.08 -47.78
C PRO A 202 -58.51 -37.29 -48.51
N ASP A 203 -58.71 -38.48 -47.95
CA ASP A 203 -59.33 -39.65 -48.61
C ASP A 203 -59.85 -40.64 -47.54
#